data_AF-A0A0C3HZP7-F1
#
_entry.id   AF-A0A0C3HZP7-F1
#
_cell.length_a   1.000
_cell.length_b   1.000
_cell.length_c   1.000
_cell.angle_alpha   90.00
_cell.angle_beta   90.00
_cell.angle_gamma   90.00
#
_symmetry.space_group_name_H-M   'P 1'
#
loop_
_entity.id
_entity.type
_entity.pdbx_description
1 polymer ?
#
loop_
_entity_poly.entity_id
_entity_poly.type
_entity_poly.pdbx_seq_one_letter_code
_entity_poly.pdbx_strand_id
1 'polypeptide(L)' 'NTIIKYRIIDIDIYNFNKTRFIIGIILIAIVVISLEKSSRAKAKQPNNHK' A
#
# COMPACT_ATOMS: atom_id res chain seq x y z
N ASN A 1 -17.16 -18.60 -29.58
CA ASN A 1 -17.59 -17.48 -28.72
C ASN A 1 -16.79 -17.56 -27.43
N THR A 2 -15.61 -16.94 -27.38
CA THR A 2 -14.66 -17.11 -26.26
C THR A 2 -14.96 -16.06 -25.20
N ILE A 3 -15.66 -16.47 -24.14
CA ILE A 3 -15.95 -15.62 -22.98
C ILE A 3 -14.67 -15.50 -22.18
N ILE A 4 -13.91 -14.43 -22.38
CA ILE A 4 -12.67 -14.21 -21.61
C ILE A 4 -13.03 -13.48 -20.32
N LYS A 5 -13.27 -14.27 -19.27
CA LYS A 5 -13.83 -13.78 -18.01
C LYS A 5 -12.89 -12.86 -17.22
N TYR A 6 -11.57 -12.89 -17.48
CA TYR A 6 -10.56 -12.11 -16.73
C TYR A 6 -9.28 -11.79 -17.54
N ARG A 7 -9.35 -11.50 -18.85
CA ARG A 7 -8.13 -11.06 -19.56
C ARG A 7 -7.83 -9.63 -19.13
N ILE A 8 -6.72 -9.43 -18.44
CA ILE A 8 -6.09 -8.12 -18.36
C ILE A 8 -5.52 -7.87 -19.75
N ILE A 9 -6.18 -7.00 -20.51
CA ILE A 9 -5.71 -6.61 -21.84
C ILE A 9 -4.67 -5.51 -21.69
N ASP A 10 -3.77 -5.39 -22.67
CA ASP A 10 -2.63 -4.46 -22.62
C ASP A 10 -3.05 -3.02 -22.29
N ILE A 11 -4.20 -2.60 -22.82
CA ILE A 11 -4.80 -1.29 -22.54
C ILE A 11 -5.15 -1.08 -21.04
N ASP A 12 -5.45 -2.14 -20.29
CA ASP A 12 -5.68 -2.07 -18.84
C ASP A 12 -4.38 -1.87 -18.06
N ILE A 13 -3.24 -2.34 -18.60
CA ILE A 13 -1.90 -2.15 -18.01
C ILE A 13 -1.46 -0.69 -18.15
N TYR A 14 -1.79 -0.05 -19.26
CA TYR A 14 -1.43 1.34 -19.55
C TYR A 14 -2.50 2.37 -19.16
N ASN A 15 -3.67 1.95 -18.66
CA ASN A 15 -4.72 2.85 -18.14
C ASN A 15 -4.40 3.38 -16.73
N PHE A 16 -3.15 3.83 -16.53
CA PHE A 16 -2.73 4.48 -15.30
C PHE A 16 -3.16 5.95 -15.32
N ASN A 17 -4.35 6.22 -14.75
CA ASN A 17 -4.72 7.60 -14.45
C ASN A 17 -3.75 8.16 -13.40
N LYS A 18 -3.11 9.30 -13.69
CA LYS A 18 -2.13 9.96 -12.80
C LYS A 18 -2.65 10.10 -11.37
N THR A 19 -3.93 10.40 -11.20
CA THR A 19 -4.60 10.48 -9.89
C THR A 19 -4.55 9.15 -9.14
N ARG A 20 -4.84 8.02 -9.82
CA ARG A 20 -4.80 6.68 -9.21
C ARG A 20 -3.38 6.27 -8.82
N PHE A 21 -2.39 6.63 -9.65
CA PHE A 21 -0.97 6.40 -9.35
C PHE A 21 -0.52 7.16 -8.09
N ILE A 22 -0.86 8.45 -8.02
CA ILE A 22 -0.53 9.31 -6.87
C ILE A 22 -1.19 8.80 -5.59
N ILE A 23 -2.47 8.40 -5.64
CA ILE A 23 -3.17 7.81 -4.50
C ILE A 23 -2.47 6.53 -4.02
N GLY A 24 -2.00 5.68 -4.94
CA GLY A 24 -1.23 4.48 -4.59
C GLY A 24 0.07 4.79 -3.85
N ILE A 25 0.84 5.78 -4.33
CA ILE A 25 2.08 6.20 -3.67
C ILE A 25 1.80 6.75 -2.27
N ILE A 26 0.78 7.60 -2.12
CA ILE A 26 0.38 8.16 -0.83
C ILE A 26 -0.02 7.05 0.15
N LEU A 27 -0.80 6.06 -0.32
CA LEU A 27 -1.23 4.94 0.51
C LEU A 27 -0.02 4.14 1.02
N ILE A 28 0.94 3.84 0.14
CA ILE A 28 2.19 3.14 0.52
C ILE A 28 2.97 3.96 1.56
N ALA A 29 3.13 5.26 1.34
CA ALA A 29 3.84 6.15 2.28
C ALA A 29 3.16 6.17 3.65
N ILE A 30 1.83 6.27 3.71
CA ILE A 30 1.05 6.24 4.95
C ILE A 30 1.28 4.92 5.70
N VAL A 31 1.26 3.78 4.99
CA VAL A 31 1.49 2.45 5.59
C VAL A 31 2.89 2.36 6.19
N VAL A 32 3.92 2.79 5.47
CA VAL A 32 5.31 2.77 5.94
C VAL A 32 5.50 3.65 7.18
N ILE A 33 5.00 4.89 7.14
CA ILE A 33 5.07 5.82 8.28
C ILE A 33 4.33 5.25 9.50
N SER A 34 3.16 4.64 9.28
CA SER A 34 2.36 4.05 10.37
C SER A 34 3.05 2.84 10.98
N LEU A 35 3.70 2.02 10.15
CA LEU A 35 4.47 0.87 10.60
C LEU A 35 5.70 1.31 11.42
N GLU A 36 6.44 2.30 10.94
CA GLU A 36 7.59 2.87 11.65
C GLU A 36 7.17 3.52 12.98
N LYS A 37 6.06 4.27 12.98
CA LYS A 37 5.50 4.86 14.20
C LYS A 37 5.09 3.77 15.21
N SER A 38 4.45 2.71 14.74
CA SER A 38 4.03 1.58 15.58
C SER A 38 5.22 0.83 16.16
N SER A 39 6.26 0.54 15.37
CA SER A 39 7.47 -0.13 15.85
C SER A 39 8.21 0.72 16.89
N ARG A 40 8.30 2.03 16.68
CA ARG A 40 8.88 2.96 17.66
C ARG A 40 8.04 3.06 18.93
N ALA A 41 6.70 3.03 18.83
CA ALA A 41 5.84 3.00 20.01
C ALA A 41 6.08 1.73 20.85
N LYS A 42 6.31 0.58 20.22
CA LYS A 42 6.68 -0.67 20.89
C LYS A 42 8.07 -0.60 21.53
N ALA A 43 9.04 0.04 20.88
CA ALA A 43 10.39 0.21 21.42
C ALA A 43 10.47 1.17 22.62
N LYS A 44 9.49 2.07 22.78
CA LYS A 44 9.47 3.10 23.83
C LYS A 44 8.80 2.65 25.14
N GLN A 45 8.44 1.38 25.29
CA GLN A 45 8.10 0.83 26.61
C GLN A 45 9.37 0.31 27.29
N PRO A 46 10.04 1.10 28.15
CA PRO A 46 10.97 0.52 29.10
C PRO A 46 10.16 -0.40 29.99
N ASN A 47 10.50 -1.68 29.91
CA ASN A 47 9.92 -2.73 30.70
C ASN A 47 10.30 -2.47 32.17
N ASN A 48 9.47 -1.74 32.92
CA ASN A 48 9.48 -1.77 34.38
C ASN A 48 8.89 -3.12 34.80
N HIS A 49 9.64 -4.20 34.56
CA HIS A 49 9.46 -5.44 35.29
C HIS A 49 10.42 -5.33 36.49
N LYS A 50 9.82 -5.43 37.67
CA LYS A 50 10.41 -5.28 39.00
C LYS A 50 11.76 -5.97 39.16
#